data_AF-A0A5P2MF44-F1
#
_entry.id   AF-A0A5P2MF44-F1
#
_cell.length_a   1.000
_cell.length_b   1.000
_cell.length_c   1.000
_cell.angle_alpha   90.00
_cell.angle_beta   90.00
_cell.angle_gamma   90.00
#
_symmetry.space_group_name_H-M   'P 1'
#
loop_
_entity.id
_entity.type
_entity.pdbx_description
1 polymer ?
#
loop_
_entity_poly.entity_id
_entity_poly.type
_entity_poly.pdbx_seq_one_letter_code
_entity_poly.pdbx_strand_id
1 'polypeptide(L)' 'MALTNIQIKNAAPDETDYTLSDGSGLFIIIKPQGSRL' A
#
# COMPACT_ATOMS: atom_id res chain seq x y z
N MET A 1 -6.56 6.89 -9.15
CA MET A 1 -5.55 7.97 -9.17
C MET A 1 -4.23 7.28 -8.88
N ALA A 2 -3.21 7.56 -9.69
CA ALA A 2 -1.91 6.94 -9.48
C ALA A 2 -1.36 7.29 -8.09
N LEU A 3 -0.88 6.28 -7.37
CA LEU A 3 -0.12 6.41 -6.15
C LEU A 3 1.19 7.12 -6.44
N THR A 4 1.60 7.94 -5.49
CA THR A 4 2.91 8.57 -5.51
C THR A 4 3.90 7.77 -4.67
N ASN A 5 5.19 7.90 -5.00
CA ASN A 5 6.26 7.33 -4.19
C ASN A 5 6.21 7.80 -2.73
N ILE A 6 5.72 9.02 -2.47
CA ILE A 6 5.57 9.55 -1.11
C ILE A 6 4.47 8.78 -0.36
N GLN A 7 3.31 8.57 -0.98
CA GLN A 7 2.22 7.80 -0.39
C GLN A 7 2.66 6.36 -0.09
N ILE A 8 3.36 5.73 -1.04
CA ILE A 8 3.87 4.37 -0.84
C ILE A 8 4.86 4.36 0.32
N LYS A 9 5.87 5.25 0.35
CA LYS A 9 6.88 5.28 1.42
C LYS A 9 6.27 5.49 2.81
N ASN A 10 5.29 6.40 2.92
CA ASN A 10 4.66 6.75 4.19
C ASN A 10 3.61 5.73 4.66
N ALA A 11 3.25 4.75 3.85
CA ALA A 11 2.33 3.68 4.23
C ALA A 11 2.93 2.82 5.36
N ALA A 12 2.33 2.90 6.54
CA ALA A 12 2.75 2.13 7.70
C ALA A 12 1.96 0.81 7.79
N PRO A 13 2.55 -0.27 8.32
CA PRO A 13 1.80 -1.46 8.70
C PRO A 13 0.66 -1.14 9.66
N ASP A 14 -0.43 -1.88 9.53
CA ASP A 14 -1.59 -1.82 10.43
C ASP A 14 -1.84 -3.20 11.05
N GLU A 15 -2.83 -3.32 11.93
CA GLU A 15 -3.19 -4.59 12.60
C GLU A 15 -3.59 -5.69 11.60
N THR A 16 -4.11 -5.29 10.43
CA THR A 16 -4.53 -6.19 9.35
C THR A 16 -3.96 -5.75 8.01
N ASP A 17 -3.91 -6.68 7.05
CA ASP A 17 -3.58 -6.39 5.66
C ASP A 17 -4.52 -5.31 5.09
N TYR A 18 -3.97 -4.31 4.40
CA TYR A 18 -4.76 -3.32 3.67
C TYR A 18 -4.16 -3.00 2.30
N THR A 19 -4.99 -2.47 1.40
CA THR A 19 -4.59 -2.17 0.02
C THR A 19 -4.50 -0.68 -0.26
N LEU A 20 -3.42 -0.27 -0.92
CA LEU A 20 -3.33 1.03 -1.60
C LEU A 20 -3.59 0.82 -3.09
N SER A 21 -4.63 1.45 -3.64
CA SER A 21 -4.96 1.31 -5.07
C SER A 21 -4.35 2.44 -5.89
N ASP A 22 -3.66 2.08 -6.97
CA ASP A 22 -3.13 2.98 -8.01
C ASP A 22 -4.18 3.30 -9.09
N GLY A 23 -5.28 2.54 -9.10
CA GLY A 23 -6.30 2.56 -10.14
C GLY A 23 -6.07 1.49 -11.22
N SER A 24 -7.03 1.33 -12.12
CA SER A 24 -6.97 0.36 -13.24
C SER A 24 -6.66 -1.09 -12.81
N GLY A 25 -6.99 -1.47 -11.58
CA GLY A 25 -6.72 -2.79 -11.02
C GLY A 25 -5.31 -2.99 -10.44
N LEU A 26 -4.44 -1.98 -10.49
CA LEU A 26 -3.14 -2.00 -9.80
C LEU A 26 -3.31 -1.59 -8.33
N PHE A 27 -2.68 -2.34 -7.44
CA PHE A 27 -2.66 -2.08 -6.01
C PHE A 27 -1.38 -2.60 -5.36
N ILE A 28 -1.13 -2.14 -4.14
CA ILE A 28 -0.10 -2.64 -3.23
C ILE A 28 -0.79 -3.13 -1.97
N ILE A 29 -0.40 -4.29 -1.46
CA ILE A 29 -0.82 -4.81 -0.15
C ILE A 29 0.24 -4.40 0.88
N ILE A 30 -0.18 -3.71 1.92
CA ILE A 30 0.63 -3.42 3.10
C ILE A 30 0.24 -4.42 4.17
N LYS A 31 1.23 -5.17 4.66
CA LYS A 31 1.00 -6.20 5.66
C LYS A 31 1.53 -5.79 7.04
N PRO A 32 0.99 -6.36 8.15
CA PRO A 32 1.37 -6.00 9.51
C PRO A 32 2.87 -6.12 9.85
N GLN A 33 3.59 -7.00 9.16
CA GLN A 33 5.02 -7.25 9.38
C GLN A 33 5.97 -6.29 8.60
N GLY A 34 5.43 -5.28 7.91
CA GLY A 34 6.23 -4.31 7.14
C GLY A 34 6.48 -4.66 5.67
N SER A 35 6.15 -5.88 5.24
CA SER A 35 6.26 -6.28 3.83
C SER A 35 5.20 -5.59 2.98
N ARG A 36 5.58 -5.32 1.73
CA ARG A 36 4.76 -4.64 0.74
C ARG A 36 4.79 -5.46 -0.54
N LEU A 37 3.61 -5.80 -1.07
CA LEU A 37 3.44 -6.69 -2.22
C LEU A 37 2.61 -6.02 -3.32
#